data_AF-A0A7W1QXD2-F1
#
_entry.id   AF-A0A7W1QXD2-F1
#
_cell.length_a   1.000
_cell.length_b   1.000
_cell.length_c   1.000
_cell.angle_alpha   90.00
_cell.angle_beta   90.00
_cell.angle_gamma   90.00
#
_symmetry.space_group_name_H-M   'P 1'
#
loop_
_entity.id
_entity.type
_entity.pdbx_description
1 polymer ?
#
loop_
_entity_poly.entity_id
_entity_poly.type
_entity_poly.pdbx_seq_one_letter_code
_entity_poly.pdbx_strand_id
1 'polypeptide(L)'
;MMKKLFPKILVCILLFATTVFAQRDLGARPTGSGGVLMPEQAAYDVKSYDLAVRVNPQEQSIKGVLTAKALIVKPIDKFVLDLDMPFTIESVDLVFPLKDKKDQPLKFERR
;
A
#
# COMPACT_ATOMS: atom_id res chain seq x y z
N MET A 1 24.47 -42.37 -35.37
CA MET A 1 23.49 -42.46 -34.26
C MET A 1 23.11 -41.11 -33.64
N MET A 2 23.98 -40.08 -33.67
CA MET A 2 23.77 -38.78 -33.02
C MET A 2 22.69 -37.87 -33.66
N LYS A 3 22.40 -38.01 -34.97
CA LYS A 3 21.41 -37.17 -35.68
C LYS A 3 19.97 -37.36 -35.18
N LYS A 4 19.64 -38.51 -34.59
CA LYS A 4 18.31 -38.79 -33.98
C LYS A 4 18.20 -38.34 -32.52
N LEU A 5 19.33 -37.96 -31.90
CA LEU A 5 19.40 -37.50 -30.50
C LEU A 5 19.17 -35.98 -30.41
N PHE A 6 19.62 -35.24 -31.42
CA PHE A 6 19.48 -33.79 -31.52
C PHE A 6 18.04 -33.25 -31.38
N PRO A 7 17.01 -33.81 -32.06
CA PRO A 7 15.64 -33.30 -31.91
C PRO A 7 15.07 -33.59 -30.51
N LYS A 8 15.49 -34.68 -29.86
CA LYS A 8 15.04 -35.02 -28.50
C LYS A 8 15.63 -34.05 -27.47
N ILE A 9 16.90 -33.67 -27.64
CA ILE A 9 17.56 -32.66 -26.81
C ILE A 9 16.86 -31.30 -27.00
N LEU A 10 16.55 -30.92 -28.24
CA LEU A 10 15.84 -29.67 -28.53
C LEU A 10 14.45 -29.62 -27.88
N VAL A 11 13.69 -30.72 -27.94
CA VAL A 11 12.37 -30.84 -27.28
C VAL A 11 12.48 -30.75 -25.76
N CYS A 12 13.47 -31.41 -25.14
CA CYS A 12 13.70 -31.28 -23.69
C CYS A 12 14.03 -29.84 -23.28
N ILE A 13 14.85 -29.12 -24.06
CA ILE A 13 15.19 -27.72 -23.80
C ILE A 13 13.94 -26.82 -23.93
N LEU A 14 13.10 -27.06 -24.94
CA LEU A 14 11.84 -26.32 -25.12
C LEU A 14 10.85 -26.54 -23.96
N LEU A 15 10.77 -27.76 -23.44
CA LEU A 15 9.92 -28.07 -22.27
C LEU A 15 10.44 -27.39 -20.99
N PHE A 16 11.76 -27.34 -20.78
CA PHE A 16 12.36 -26.64 -19.64
C PHE A 16 12.26 -25.11 -19.73
N ALA A 17 12.20 -24.53 -20.92
CA ALA A 17 12.04 -23.07 -21.07
C ALA A 17 10.71 -22.53 -20.50
N THR A 18 9.68 -23.39 -20.38
CA THR A 18 8.38 -22.99 -19.82
C THR A 18 8.40 -22.79 -18.30
N THR A 19 9.36 -23.39 -17.57
CA THR A 19 9.46 -23.22 -16.11
C THR A 19 10.06 -21.88 -15.71
N VAL A 20 10.76 -21.19 -16.62
CA VAL A 20 11.28 -19.83 -16.39
C VAL A 20 10.15 -18.81 -16.27
N PHE A 21 9.03 -19.00 -17.00
CA PHE A 21 7.84 -18.16 -16.86
C PHE A 21 7.01 -18.46 -15.60
N ALA A 22 7.30 -19.56 -14.89
CA ALA A 22 6.69 -19.88 -13.60
C ALA A 22 7.37 -19.18 -12.42
N GLN A 23 8.56 -18.59 -12.63
CA GLN A 23 9.15 -17.62 -11.71
C GLN A 23 8.47 -16.26 -11.89
N ARG A 24 7.15 -16.20 -11.72
CA ARG A 24 6.52 -14.93 -11.35
C ARG A 24 7.02 -14.64 -9.96
N ASP A 25 7.83 -13.60 -9.82
CA ASP A 25 7.93 -12.91 -8.54
C ASP A 25 6.48 -12.52 -8.18
N LEU A 26 5.89 -13.27 -7.24
CA LEU A 26 4.51 -13.08 -6.80
C LEU A 26 4.49 -11.81 -5.97
N GLY A 27 4.58 -10.67 -6.67
CA GLY A 27 4.18 -9.37 -6.16
C GLY A 27 4.63 -9.09 -4.75
N ALA A 28 5.93 -9.18 -4.47
CA ALA A 28 6.50 -8.30 -3.46
C ALA A 28 6.32 -6.87 -3.97
N ARG A 29 5.08 -6.34 -3.86
CA ARG A 29 4.82 -4.92 -3.96
C ARG A 29 5.74 -4.33 -2.90
N PRO A 30 6.70 -3.47 -3.26
CA PRO A 30 7.60 -2.90 -2.28
C PRO A 30 6.76 -1.97 -1.38
N THR A 31 6.15 -2.56 -0.35
CA THR A 31 5.52 -1.92 0.80
C THR A 31 6.58 -1.79 1.89
N GLY A 32 7.80 -1.43 1.45
CA GLY A 32 9.00 -1.44 2.27
C GLY A 32 8.77 -0.58 3.50
N SER A 33 8.60 -1.22 4.65
CA SER A 33 8.53 -0.55 5.93
C SER A 33 9.95 -0.36 6.49
N GLY A 34 10.11 0.59 7.40
CA GLY A 34 11.40 0.84 8.05
C GLY A 34 12.41 1.67 7.23
N GLY A 35 11.93 2.41 6.23
CA GLY A 35 12.72 3.44 5.54
C GLY A 35 13.05 4.64 6.45
N VAL A 36 13.81 5.59 5.91
CA VAL A 36 14.11 6.85 6.61
C VAL A 36 12.81 7.62 6.85
N LEU A 37 12.56 8.00 8.11
CA LEU A 37 11.38 8.77 8.48
C LEU A 37 11.40 10.15 7.81
N MET A 38 10.33 10.48 7.08
CA MET A 38 10.22 11.80 6.43
C MET A 38 10.15 12.91 7.49
N PRO A 39 10.75 14.10 7.26
CA PRO A 39 10.67 15.22 8.19
C PRO A 39 9.24 15.60 8.57
N GLU A 40 8.30 15.53 7.63
CA GLU A 40 6.87 15.79 7.84
C GLU A 40 6.23 14.77 8.78
N GLN A 41 6.60 13.49 8.65
CA GLN A 41 6.13 12.44 9.55
C GLN A 41 6.77 12.57 10.95
N ALA A 42 8.03 13.00 11.02
CA ALA A 42 8.74 13.26 12.28
C ALA A 42 8.23 14.51 13.03
N ALA A 43 7.41 15.35 12.39
CA ALA A 43 6.87 16.56 12.97
C ALA A 43 5.58 16.33 13.78
N TYR A 44 5.04 15.11 13.79
CA TYR A 44 3.93 14.72 14.64
C TYR A 44 4.16 13.37 15.31
N ASP A 45 3.47 13.17 16.44
CA ASP A 45 3.50 11.94 17.22
C ASP A 45 2.09 11.34 17.28
N VAL A 46 1.92 10.18 16.65
CA VAL A 46 0.62 9.49 16.60
C VAL A 46 0.30 8.91 17.97
N LYS A 47 -0.89 9.24 18.48
CA LYS A 47 -1.38 8.74 19.77
C LYS A 47 -2.29 7.54 19.62
N SER A 48 -3.15 7.55 18.60
CA SER A 48 -4.05 6.43 18.34
C SER A 48 -4.58 6.47 16.92
N TYR A 49 -4.90 5.28 16.40
CA TYR A 49 -5.72 5.09 15.22
C TYR A 49 -7.01 4.39 15.61
N ASP A 50 -8.14 4.95 15.18
CA ASP A 50 -9.43 4.27 15.18
C ASP A 50 -9.75 3.87 13.74
N LEU A 51 -9.71 2.56 13.48
CA LEU A 51 -9.79 2.00 12.13
C LEU A 51 -11.04 1.12 12.02
N ALA A 52 -12.01 1.60 11.25
CA ALA A 52 -13.20 0.83 10.88
C ALA A 52 -13.02 0.27 9.47
N VAL A 53 -12.91 -1.06 9.35
CA VAL A 53 -12.67 -1.75 8.06
C VAL A 53 -13.79 -2.74 7.77
N ARG A 54 -14.20 -2.78 6.50
CA ARG A 54 -15.07 -3.79 5.91
C ARG A 54 -14.27 -4.58 4.88
N VAL A 55 -14.29 -5.89 5.02
CA VAL A 55 -13.63 -6.83 4.12
C VAL A 55 -14.68 -7.52 3.27
N ASN A 56 -14.49 -7.53 1.94
CA ASN A 56 -15.31 -8.28 1.01
C ASN A 56 -14.45 -9.37 0.34
N PRO A 57 -14.47 -10.61 0.84
CA PRO A 57 -13.66 -11.70 0.29
C PRO A 57 -14.01 -12.05 -1.16
N GLN A 58 -15.28 -11.94 -1.55
CA GLN A 58 -15.77 -12.29 -2.89
C GLN A 58 -15.22 -11.32 -3.94
N GLU A 59 -15.16 -10.03 -3.60
CA GLU A 59 -14.61 -8.98 -4.47
C GLU A 59 -13.10 -8.77 -4.26
N GLN A 60 -12.48 -9.49 -3.32
CA GLN A 60 -11.09 -9.28 -2.90
C GLN A 60 -10.79 -7.81 -2.58
N SER A 61 -11.74 -7.13 -1.94
CA SER A 61 -11.66 -5.70 -1.66
C SER A 61 -11.77 -5.42 -0.16
N ILE A 62 -11.16 -4.31 0.26
CA ILE A 62 -11.38 -3.73 1.58
C ILE A 62 -11.75 -2.26 1.44
N LYS A 63 -12.63 -1.80 2.32
CA LYS A 63 -13.01 -0.39 2.46
C LYS A 63 -12.93 -0.02 3.93
N GLY A 64 -12.63 1.23 4.25
CA GLY A 64 -12.59 1.65 5.64
C GLY A 64 -12.43 3.13 5.83
N VAL A 65 -12.56 3.54 7.08
CA VAL A 65 -12.32 4.90 7.55
C VAL A 65 -11.31 4.82 8.68
N LEU A 66 -10.31 5.71 8.62
CA LEU A 66 -9.27 5.84 9.63
C LEU A 66 -9.41 7.21 10.29
N THR A 67 -9.60 7.24 11.61
CA THR A 67 -9.43 8.46 12.41
C THR A 67 -8.08 8.41 13.11
N ALA A 68 -7.16 9.28 12.67
CA ALA A 68 -5.85 9.44 13.29
C ALA A 68 -5.90 10.55 14.35
N LYS A 69 -5.46 10.23 15.58
CA LYS A 69 -5.17 11.25 16.60
C LYS A 69 -3.66 11.39 16.72
N ALA A 70 -3.15 12.57 16.43
CA ALA A 70 -1.73 12.88 16.50
C ALA A 70 -1.48 14.20 17.24
N LEU A 71 -0.36 14.28 17.93
CA LEU A 71 0.18 15.50 18.53
C LEU A 71 1.18 16.12 17.56
N ILE A 72 0.95 17.36 17.15
CA ILE A 72 1.93 18.12 16.35
C ILE A 72 3.05 18.59 17.29
N VAL A 73 4.27 18.07 17.09
CA VAL A 73 5.44 18.38 17.93
C VAL A 73 6.36 19.43 17.30
N LYS A 74 6.24 19.64 15.98
CA LYS A 74 6.86 20.73 15.23
C LYS A 74 5.84 21.29 14.24
N PRO A 75 5.89 22.58 13.86
CA PRO A 75 4.99 23.13 12.85
C PRO A 75 4.98 22.31 11.56
N ILE A 76 3.79 22.09 11.00
CA ILE A 76 3.59 21.37 9.75
C ILE A 76 2.73 22.17 8.77
N ASP A 77 3.07 22.09 7.50
CA ASP A 77 2.22 22.56 6.39
C ASP A 77 1.38 21.42 5.80
N LYS A 78 1.85 20.17 5.95
CA LYS A 78 1.22 18.96 5.43
C LYS A 78 1.25 17.86 6.48
N PHE A 79 0.14 17.16 6.62
CA PHE A 79 0.04 15.94 7.41
C PHE A 79 0.18 14.75 6.45
N VAL A 80 1.30 14.03 6.53
CA VAL A 80 1.65 12.98 5.55
C VAL A 80 1.38 11.61 6.15
N LEU A 81 0.60 10.76 5.48
CA LEU A 81 0.38 9.36 5.85
C LEU A 81 0.77 8.46 4.68
N ASP A 82 1.36 7.31 5.00
CA ASP A 82 1.63 6.28 4.00
C ASP A 82 0.35 5.51 3.66
N LEU A 83 0.10 5.32 2.37
CA LEU A 83 -1.02 4.52 1.87
C LEU A 83 -0.60 3.76 0.62
N ASP A 84 -0.73 2.44 0.66
CA ASP A 84 -0.35 1.59 -0.46
C ASP A 84 -1.16 1.93 -1.73
N MET A 85 -0.49 1.84 -2.87
CA MET A 85 -1.04 2.14 -4.21
C MET A 85 -2.42 1.53 -4.53
N PRO A 86 -2.78 0.31 -4.09
CA PRO A 86 -4.08 -0.29 -4.42
C PRO A 86 -5.29 0.42 -3.80
N PHE A 87 -5.10 1.17 -2.72
CA PHE A 87 -6.20 1.87 -2.05
C PHE A 87 -6.54 3.17 -2.74
N THR A 88 -7.75 3.69 -2.58
CA THR A 88 -8.15 5.02 -3.08
C THR A 88 -8.71 5.83 -1.92
N ILE A 89 -8.36 7.12 -1.85
CA ILE A 89 -8.89 8.03 -0.84
C ILE A 89 -10.13 8.71 -1.43
N GLU A 90 -11.27 8.56 -0.75
CA GLU A 90 -12.53 9.19 -1.16
C GLU A 90 -12.67 10.60 -0.55
N SER A 91 -12.25 10.78 0.70
CA SER A 91 -12.32 12.05 1.44
C SER A 91 -11.32 12.09 2.59
N VAL A 92 -11.01 13.30 3.05
CA VAL A 92 -10.21 13.54 4.26
C VAL A 92 -10.85 14.71 4.99
N ASP A 93 -11.09 14.56 6.29
CA ASP A 93 -11.70 15.58 7.14
C ASP A 93 -10.86 15.79 8.40
N LEU A 94 -10.77 17.04 8.85
CA LEU A 94 -10.29 17.38 10.17
C LEU A 94 -11.42 17.19 11.18
N VAL A 95 -11.27 16.20 12.04
CA VAL A 95 -12.27 15.84 13.06
C VAL A 95 -12.07 16.66 14.32
N PHE A 96 -13.13 17.33 14.78
CA PHE A 96 -13.10 18.09 16.03
C PHE A 96 -13.73 17.29 17.18
N PRO A 97 -13.04 17.15 18.32
CA PRO A 97 -13.58 16.38 19.45
C PRO A 97 -14.75 17.09 20.17
N LEU A 98 -14.94 18.39 19.94
CA LEU A 98 -16.04 19.16 20.54
C LEU A 98 -17.24 19.16 19.58
N LYS A 99 -18.39 18.69 20.07
CA LYS A 99 -19.65 18.50 19.30
C LYS A 99 -20.15 19.76 18.57
N ASP A 100 -19.71 20.94 18.99
CA ASP A 100 -20.17 22.21 18.44
C ASP A 100 -19.43 22.60 17.14
N LYS A 101 -18.32 21.93 16.83
CA LYS A 101 -17.61 22.10 15.56
C LYS A 101 -17.91 20.92 14.65
N LYS A 102 -18.39 21.24 13.45
CA LYS A 102 -18.50 20.26 12.38
C LYS A 102 -17.10 19.92 11.87
N ASP A 103 -16.94 18.68 11.44
CA ASP A 103 -15.76 18.22 10.74
C ASP A 103 -15.53 19.09 9.50
N GLN A 104 -14.26 19.39 9.25
CA GLN A 104 -13.85 20.28 8.17
C GLN A 104 -13.17 19.49 7.06
N PRO A 105 -13.70 19.50 5.83
CA PRO A 105 -13.05 18.86 4.69
C PRO A 105 -11.66 19.44 4.46
N LEU A 106 -10.70 18.56 4.24
CA LEU A 106 -9.32 18.90 3.90
C LEU A 106 -9.01 18.50 2.46
N LYS A 107 -8.16 19.31 1.82
CA LYS A 107 -7.55 18.92 0.55
C LYS A 107 -6.47 17.88 0.84
N PHE A 108 -6.41 16.86 0.00
CA PHE A 108 -5.35 15.85 0.04
C PHE A 108 -4.74 15.69 -1.35
N GLU A 109 -3.48 15.27 -1.38
CA GLU A 109 -2.77 14.90 -2.59
C GLU A 109 -2.24 13.47 -2.42
N ARG A 110 -2.30 12.69 -3.49
CA ARG A 110 -1.62 11.38 -3.52
C ARG A 110 -0.28 11.56 -4.21
N ARG A 111 0.78 11.14 -3.56
CA ARG A 111 2.15 11.12 -4.13
C ARG A 111 2.52 9.72 -4.59
#